data_AF-A0A838R251-F1
#
_entry.id   AF-A0A838R251-F1
#
_cell.length_a   1.000
_cell.length_b   1.000
_cell.length_c   1.000
_cell.angle_alpha   90.00
_cell.angle_beta   90.00
_cell.angle_gamma   90.00
#
_symmetry.space_group_name_H-M   'P 1'
#
loop_
_entity.id
_entity.type
_entity.pdbx_description
1 polymer ?
#
loop_
_entity_poly.entity_id
_entity_poly.type
_entity_poly.pdbx_seq_one_letter_code
_entity_poly.pdbx_strand_id
1 'polypeptide(L)'
;MPDYDPDQVATQAVKLFDKDGNGSLSADEWGASKSLESAISRVDSDGDKNLTRDEIAKRIQYYVEFRVGLAPVLCTIVQGGRPVAGAKVTYEPEAFMDEAAVPGEGVTDETGRTRISVAEEHLPSRAHAGVRPGFYRVRVTRSNGAEVTKLDAGVECAGDVMNTHVFTLP
;
A
#
# COMPACT_ATOMS: atom_id res chain seq x y z
N MET A 1 0.29 -15.93 -7.77
CA MET A 1 0.65 -15.26 -6.50
C MET A 1 1.93 -14.49 -6.74
N PRO A 2 2.15 -13.33 -6.11
CA PRO A 2 3.46 -12.68 -6.15
C PRO A 2 4.51 -13.64 -5.59
N ASP A 3 5.69 -13.62 -6.20
CA ASP A 3 6.84 -14.41 -5.77
C ASP A 3 7.72 -13.53 -4.90
N TYR A 4 7.33 -13.36 -3.63
CA TYR A 4 8.11 -12.57 -2.67
C TYR A 4 9.18 -13.44 -2.03
N ASP A 5 10.40 -12.91 -1.94
CA ASP A 5 11.42 -13.37 -1.00
C ASP A 5 11.32 -12.51 0.28
N PRO A 6 10.77 -13.03 1.38
CA PRO A 6 10.54 -12.25 2.60
C PRO A 6 11.83 -11.68 3.20
N ASP A 7 12.93 -12.41 3.10
CA ASP A 7 14.23 -12.02 3.64
C ASP A 7 14.83 -10.88 2.82
N GLN A 8 14.73 -10.97 1.50
CA GLN A 8 15.15 -9.90 0.60
C GLN A 8 14.32 -8.63 0.81
N VAL A 9 12.99 -8.74 0.84
CA VAL A 9 12.09 -7.59 1.05
C VAL A 9 12.39 -6.90 2.38
N ALA A 10 12.53 -7.66 3.47
CA ALA A 10 12.85 -7.10 4.77
C ALA A 10 14.25 -6.45 4.82
N THR A 11 15.24 -7.07 4.18
CA THR A 11 16.59 -6.50 4.08
C THR A 11 16.57 -5.17 3.31
N GLN A 12 15.81 -5.06 2.22
CA GLN A 12 15.68 -3.81 1.48
C GLN A 12 14.94 -2.74 2.30
N ALA A 13 13.91 -3.12 3.04
CA ALA A 13 13.17 -2.19 3.90
C ALA A 13 14.09 -1.57 4.96
N VAL A 14 14.84 -2.41 5.70
CA VAL A 14 15.83 -1.95 6.68
C VAL A 14 16.88 -1.07 5.99
N LYS A 15 17.47 -1.53 4.88
CA LYS A 15 18.48 -0.76 4.14
C LYS A 15 18.00 0.63 3.69
N LEU A 16 16.71 0.79 3.38
CA LEU A 16 16.16 2.07 2.90
C LEU A 16 15.85 3.05 4.04
N PHE A 17 15.50 2.56 5.23
CA PHE A 17 14.95 3.39 6.30
C PHE A 17 15.78 3.41 7.59
N ASP A 18 16.63 2.41 7.84
CA ASP A 18 17.56 2.33 8.97
C ASP A 18 18.69 3.35 8.77
N LYS A 19 18.52 4.53 9.35
CA LYS A 19 19.44 5.66 9.20
C LYS A 19 20.56 5.58 10.23
N ASP A 20 20.29 5.00 11.40
CA ASP A 20 21.27 4.88 12.47
C ASP A 20 22.15 3.61 12.37
N GLY A 21 21.75 2.66 11.54
CA GLY A 21 22.48 1.43 11.23
C GLY A 21 22.38 0.37 12.31
N ASN A 22 21.33 0.40 13.14
CA ASN A 22 21.15 -0.52 14.26
C ASN A 22 20.55 -1.88 13.86
N GLY A 23 20.09 -2.04 12.61
CA GLY A 23 19.52 -3.27 12.06
C GLY A 23 18.00 -3.41 12.26
N SER A 24 17.33 -2.38 12.76
CA SER A 24 15.89 -2.28 12.97
C SER A 24 15.39 -0.87 12.63
N LEU A 25 14.08 -0.71 12.50
CA LEU A 25 13.47 0.59 12.21
C LEU A 25 12.75 1.10 13.45
N SER A 26 13.25 2.21 13.99
CA SER A 26 12.56 2.98 15.01
C SER A 26 11.33 3.72 14.46
N ALA A 27 10.53 4.31 15.35
CA ALA A 27 9.34 5.08 14.98
C ALA A 27 9.56 6.17 13.93
N ASP A 28 10.68 6.89 14.05
CA ASP A 28 11.01 7.96 13.10
C ASP A 28 11.49 7.41 11.75
N GLU A 29 11.97 6.18 11.72
CA GLU A 29 12.51 5.52 10.52
C GLU A 29 11.41 4.84 9.72
N TRP A 30 10.57 4.00 10.36
CA TRP A 30 9.42 3.46 9.66
C TRP A 30 8.36 4.53 9.35
N GLY A 31 8.31 5.63 10.10
CA GLY A 31 7.46 6.79 9.81
C GLY A 31 7.80 7.50 8.49
N ALA A 32 8.99 7.28 7.93
CA ALA A 32 9.33 7.73 6.58
C ALA A 32 8.57 6.94 5.49
N SER A 33 8.06 5.75 5.81
CA SER A 33 7.18 4.94 4.99
C SER A 33 5.76 4.95 5.56
N LYS A 34 4.88 5.76 4.99
CA LYS A 34 3.48 5.85 5.45
C LYS A 34 2.76 4.51 5.40
N SER A 35 3.18 3.60 4.51
CA SER A 35 2.58 2.27 4.39
C SER A 35 3.00 1.36 5.54
N LEU A 36 4.27 1.39 5.97
CA LEU A 36 4.72 0.69 7.19
C LEU A 36 4.06 1.27 8.44
N GLU A 37 3.99 2.60 8.55
CA GLU A 37 3.27 3.27 9.64
C GLU A 37 1.81 2.79 9.72
N SER A 38 1.10 2.72 8.59
CA SER A 38 -0.29 2.24 8.53
C SER A 38 -0.46 0.77 8.94
N ALA A 39 0.63 0.01 8.94
CA ALA A 39 0.66 -1.42 9.19
C ALA A 39 1.33 -1.81 10.51
N ILE A 40 1.80 -0.84 11.30
CA ILE A 40 2.60 -1.09 12.49
C ILE A 40 1.98 -2.15 13.40
N SER A 41 0.67 -2.05 13.68
CA SER A 41 -0.08 -3.01 14.51
C SER A 41 -0.08 -4.48 14.03
N ARG A 42 0.35 -4.75 12.80
CA ARG A 42 0.46 -6.09 12.20
C ARG A 42 1.90 -6.54 11.98
N VAL A 43 2.83 -5.59 11.84
CA VAL A 43 4.24 -5.88 11.61
C VAL A 43 4.98 -5.99 12.94
N ASP A 44 4.79 -5.01 13.83
CA ASP A 44 5.35 -4.95 15.19
C ASP A 44 4.65 -6.00 16.07
N SER A 45 5.26 -7.17 16.15
CA SER A 45 4.65 -8.37 16.71
C SER A 45 4.83 -8.48 18.22
N ASP A 46 5.92 -7.90 18.73
CA ASP A 46 6.20 -7.82 20.17
C ASP A 46 5.77 -6.49 20.81
N GLY A 47 5.44 -5.48 20.00
CA GLY A 47 4.85 -4.22 20.42
C GLY A 47 5.87 -3.22 20.98
N ASP A 48 7.15 -3.41 20.69
CA ASP A 48 8.22 -2.55 21.19
C ASP A 48 8.42 -1.26 20.36
N LYS A 49 7.69 -1.15 19.23
CA LYS A 49 7.73 -0.04 18.25
C LYS A 49 9.05 0.06 17.47
N ASN A 50 9.80 -1.02 17.41
CA ASN A 50 11.07 -1.11 16.73
C ASN A 50 11.05 -2.28 15.73
N LEU A 51 10.72 -2.00 14.47
CA LEU A 51 10.51 -3.03 13.47
C LEU A 51 11.82 -3.70 13.10
N THR A 52 11.95 -4.96 13.49
CA THR A 52 13.10 -5.79 13.11
C THR A 52 12.95 -6.34 11.70
N ARG A 53 14.07 -6.76 11.10
CA ARG A 53 14.05 -7.50 9.82
C ARG A 53 13.14 -8.72 9.90
N ASP A 54 13.21 -9.49 10.99
CA ASP A 54 12.43 -10.72 11.16
C ASP A 54 10.92 -10.45 11.20
N GLU A 55 10.50 -9.33 11.77
CA GLU A 55 9.09 -8.94 11.82
C GLU A 55 8.54 -8.55 10.46
N ILE A 56 9.30 -7.75 9.70
CA ILE A 56 8.96 -7.41 8.32
C ILE A 56 8.91 -8.69 7.49
N ALA A 57 9.93 -9.56 7.60
CA ALA A 57 9.98 -10.83 6.88
C ALA A 57 8.80 -11.74 7.23
N LYS A 58 8.44 -11.86 8.51
CA LYS A 58 7.24 -12.61 8.94
C LYS A 58 5.97 -12.06 8.29
N ARG A 59 5.83 -10.74 8.17
CA ARG A 59 4.65 -10.16 7.51
C ARG A 59 4.61 -10.48 6.01
N ILE A 60 5.75 -10.43 5.32
CA ILE A 60 5.82 -10.80 3.89
C ILE A 60 5.58 -12.30 3.70
N GLN A 61 6.15 -13.13 4.56
CA GLN A 61 5.93 -14.59 4.57
C GLN A 61 4.44 -14.92 4.70
N TYR A 62 3.70 -14.17 5.51
CA TYR A 62 2.25 -14.30 5.59
C TYR A 62 1.56 -14.12 4.23
N TYR A 63 2.00 -13.17 3.39
CA TYR A 63 1.42 -12.99 2.05
C TYR A 63 1.63 -14.22 1.16
N VAL A 64 2.82 -14.83 1.24
CA VAL A 64 3.17 -16.05 0.50
C VAL A 64 2.29 -17.22 0.96
N GLU A 65 2.10 -17.37 2.26
CA GLU A 65 1.30 -18.45 2.86
C GLU A 65 -0.19 -18.30 2.63
N PHE A 66 -0.71 -17.07 2.67
CA PHE A 66 -2.13 -16.79 2.46
C PHE A 66 -2.55 -17.04 0.99
N ARG A 67 -1.59 -17.14 0.06
CA ARG A 67 -1.78 -17.51 -1.35
C ARG A 67 -2.79 -16.65 -2.12
N VAL A 68 -2.97 -15.40 -1.69
CA VAL A 68 -3.81 -14.44 -2.42
C VAL A 68 -3.00 -13.82 -3.55
N GLY A 69 -3.48 -14.01 -4.79
CA GLY A 69 -2.89 -13.39 -5.97
C GLY A 69 -3.20 -11.90 -6.09
N LEU A 70 -4.46 -11.53 -5.84
CA LEU A 70 -4.95 -10.15 -5.89
C LEU A 70 -5.88 -9.90 -4.70
N ALA A 71 -5.57 -8.89 -3.91
CA ALA A 71 -6.42 -8.33 -2.88
C ALA A 71 -7.41 -7.34 -3.53
N PRO A 72 -8.74 -7.53 -3.38
CA PRO A 72 -9.71 -6.59 -3.91
C PRO A 72 -9.68 -5.31 -3.09
N VAL A 73 -9.45 -4.16 -3.73
CA VAL A 73 -9.34 -2.86 -3.06
C VAL A 73 -10.46 -1.93 -3.52
N LEU A 74 -11.21 -1.40 -2.56
CA LEU A 74 -12.17 -0.33 -2.75
C LEU A 74 -11.63 0.96 -2.13
N CYS A 75 -11.63 2.04 -2.89
CA CYS A 75 -11.17 3.35 -2.45
C CYS A 75 -12.29 4.38 -2.58
N THR A 76 -12.49 5.19 -1.54
CA THR A 76 -13.41 6.33 -1.54
C THR A 76 -12.63 7.61 -1.30
N ILE A 77 -12.85 8.63 -2.14
CA ILE A 77 -12.26 9.96 -1.99
C ILE A 77 -13.34 10.96 -1.60
N VAL A 78 -13.08 11.71 -0.54
CA VAL A 78 -13.94 12.79 -0.06
C VAL A 78 -13.17 14.10 0.07
N GLN A 79 -13.88 15.24 -0.01
CA GLN A 79 -13.35 16.57 0.30
C GLN A 79 -14.45 17.38 0.98
N GLY A 80 -14.16 17.94 2.16
CA GLY A 80 -15.18 18.63 2.96
C GLY A 80 -16.41 17.75 3.27
N GLY A 81 -16.21 16.44 3.47
CA GLY A 81 -17.27 15.45 3.71
C GLY A 81 -18.10 15.06 2.49
N ARG A 82 -17.78 15.55 1.29
CA ARG A 82 -18.50 15.25 0.04
C ARG A 82 -17.70 14.32 -0.87
N PRO A 83 -18.35 13.41 -1.63
CA PRO A 83 -17.66 12.59 -2.61
C PRO A 83 -16.94 13.41 -3.68
N VAL A 84 -15.78 12.92 -4.12
CA VAL A 84 -15.00 13.55 -5.19
C VAL A 84 -14.99 12.62 -6.41
N ALA A 85 -15.67 13.02 -7.48
CA ALA A 85 -15.64 12.32 -8.76
C ALA A 85 -14.41 12.70 -9.60
N GLY A 86 -13.95 11.77 -10.44
CA GLY A 86 -12.86 11.98 -11.39
C GLY A 86 -11.46 12.11 -10.77
N ALA A 87 -11.29 11.78 -9.49
CA ALA A 87 -9.98 11.76 -8.85
C ALA A 87 -9.21 10.52 -9.31
N LYS A 88 -8.00 10.73 -9.82
CA LYS A 88 -7.06 9.63 -10.11
C LYS A 88 -6.43 9.18 -8.79
N VAL A 89 -6.47 7.88 -8.55
CA VAL A 89 -5.87 7.23 -7.38
C VAL A 89 -4.83 6.22 -7.87
N THR A 90 -3.60 6.30 -7.36
CA THR A 90 -2.52 5.36 -7.68
C THR A 90 -1.96 4.76 -6.41
N TYR A 91 -1.79 3.44 -6.42
CA TYR A 91 -1.16 2.63 -5.38
C TYR A 91 0.17 2.19 -5.96
N GLU A 92 1.24 2.86 -5.56
CA GLU A 92 2.61 2.52 -5.96
C GLU A 92 3.22 1.65 -4.87
N PRO A 93 3.72 0.44 -5.17
CA PRO A 93 4.42 -0.36 -4.18
C PRO A 93 5.59 0.42 -3.57
N GLU A 94 5.86 0.20 -2.30
CA GLU A 94 7.10 0.69 -1.71
C GLU A 94 8.32 0.09 -2.41
N ALA A 95 9.42 0.84 -2.46
CA ALA A 95 10.61 0.42 -3.21
C ALA A 95 11.22 -0.91 -2.70
N PHE A 96 11.01 -1.25 -1.42
CA PHE A 96 11.46 -2.53 -0.86
C PHE A 96 10.60 -3.73 -1.26
N MET A 97 9.44 -3.53 -1.88
CA MET A 97 8.54 -4.62 -2.34
C MET A 97 9.01 -5.31 -3.62
N ASP A 98 10.09 -4.82 -4.24
CA ASP A 98 10.67 -5.33 -5.48
C ASP A 98 9.65 -5.41 -6.64
N GLU A 99 10.00 -6.07 -7.75
CA GLU A 99 9.13 -6.24 -8.93
C GLU A 99 7.96 -7.21 -8.70
N ALA A 100 7.95 -7.91 -7.56
CA ALA A 100 6.88 -8.83 -7.19
C ALA A 100 5.56 -8.09 -6.89
N ALA A 101 5.61 -6.83 -6.43
CA ALA A 101 4.46 -5.94 -6.38
C ALA A 101 4.42 -5.07 -7.64
N VAL A 102 3.23 -4.81 -8.19
CA VAL A 102 3.06 -3.88 -9.32
C VAL A 102 2.04 -2.79 -8.99
N PRO A 103 2.13 -1.60 -9.62
CA PRO A 103 1.20 -0.52 -9.37
C PRO A 103 -0.26 -0.88 -9.66
N GLY A 104 -1.15 -0.32 -8.85
CA GLY A 104 -2.59 -0.33 -9.09
C GLY A 104 -3.13 1.08 -9.27
N GLU A 105 -4.17 1.24 -10.09
CA GLU A 105 -4.83 2.53 -10.26
C GLU A 105 -6.35 2.42 -10.34
N GLY A 106 -7.00 3.57 -10.20
CA GLY A 106 -8.44 3.74 -10.36
C GLY A 106 -8.80 5.22 -10.50
N VAL A 107 -10.02 5.48 -11.00
CA VAL A 107 -10.59 6.83 -11.11
C VAL A 107 -11.96 6.81 -10.46
N THR A 108 -12.21 7.76 -9.56
CA THR A 108 -13.46 7.79 -8.82
C THR A 108 -14.67 8.12 -9.69
N ASP A 109 -15.77 7.43 -9.44
CA ASP A 109 -17.08 7.70 -10.02
C ASP A 109 -17.80 8.88 -9.33
N GLU A 110 -19.06 9.14 -9.73
CA GLU A 110 -19.91 10.20 -9.16
C GLU A 110 -20.16 10.04 -7.65
N THR A 111 -20.03 8.83 -7.12
CA THR A 111 -20.14 8.52 -5.68
C THR A 111 -18.81 8.64 -4.95
N GLY A 112 -17.77 9.10 -5.63
CA GLY A 112 -16.42 9.27 -5.11
C GLY A 112 -15.68 7.94 -4.90
N ARG A 113 -16.12 6.86 -5.54
CA ARG A 113 -15.60 5.51 -5.33
C ARG A 113 -14.87 4.98 -6.55
N THR A 114 -13.82 4.19 -6.33
CA THR A 114 -13.16 3.41 -7.38
C THR A 114 -12.70 2.06 -6.82
N ARG A 115 -12.66 1.04 -7.69
CA ARG A 115 -11.83 -0.13 -7.44
C ARG A 115 -10.41 0.19 -7.87
N ILE A 116 -9.43 -0.26 -7.10
CA ILE A 116 -8.02 -0.16 -7.49
C ILE A 116 -7.62 -1.50 -8.07
N SER A 117 -6.98 -1.47 -9.24
CA SER A 117 -6.54 -2.68 -9.91
C SER A 117 -5.18 -2.49 -10.56
N VAL A 118 -4.39 -3.55 -10.59
CA VAL A 118 -3.23 -3.65 -11.50
C VAL A 118 -3.69 -3.56 -12.95
N ALA A 119 -2.75 -3.21 -13.83
CA ALA A 119 -2.96 -3.16 -15.28
C ALA A 119 -3.40 -4.54 -15.84
N GLU A 120 -4.06 -4.52 -17.00
CA GLU A 120 -4.72 -5.70 -17.58
C GLU A 120 -3.73 -6.85 -17.84
N GLU A 121 -2.50 -6.53 -18.25
CA GLU A 121 -1.42 -7.50 -18.48
C GLU A 121 -0.99 -8.27 -17.22
N HIS A 122 -1.32 -7.76 -16.04
CA HIS A 122 -1.03 -8.40 -14.75
C HIS A 122 -2.24 -9.14 -14.16
N LEU A 123 -3.40 -9.06 -14.81
CA LEU A 123 -4.60 -9.77 -14.37
C LEU A 123 -4.61 -11.20 -14.91
N PRO A 124 -5.06 -12.19 -14.12
CA PRO A 124 -5.27 -13.54 -14.61
C PRO A 124 -6.41 -13.60 -15.65
N SER A 125 -7.36 -12.65 -15.59
CA SER A 125 -8.38 -12.40 -16.60
C SER A 125 -9.06 -11.05 -16.35
N ARG A 126 -9.74 -10.48 -17.35
CA ARG A 126 -10.56 -9.25 -17.23
C ARG A 126 -11.67 -9.28 -16.18
N ALA A 127 -12.10 -10.46 -15.71
CA ALA A 127 -13.10 -10.59 -14.64
C ALA A 127 -12.55 -10.31 -13.23
N HIS A 128 -11.23 -10.23 -13.08
CA HIS A 128 -10.56 -9.96 -11.80
C HIS A 128 -10.19 -8.49 -11.68
N ALA A 129 -10.11 -7.98 -10.45
CA ALA A 129 -9.59 -6.66 -10.14
C ALA A 129 -8.97 -6.67 -8.74
N GLY A 130 -7.93 -5.89 -8.54
CA GLY A 130 -7.25 -5.79 -7.26
C GLY A 130 -5.75 -5.52 -7.42
N VAL A 131 -5.07 -5.43 -6.29
CA VAL A 131 -3.61 -5.27 -6.22
C VAL A 131 -2.97 -6.51 -5.63
N ARG A 132 -1.70 -6.75 -5.90
CA ARG A 132 -0.96 -7.83 -5.21
C ARG A 132 -0.85 -7.47 -3.71
N PRO A 133 -0.83 -8.44 -2.78
CA PRO A 133 -0.57 -8.13 -1.38
C PRO A 133 0.75 -7.35 -1.21
N GLY A 134 0.80 -6.33 -0.37
CA GLY A 134 2.00 -5.51 -0.18
C GLY A 134 1.77 -4.17 0.49
N PHE A 135 2.86 -3.43 0.63
CA PHE A 135 2.89 -2.06 1.15
C PHE A 135 2.88 -1.06 -0.01
N TYR A 136 1.97 -0.08 0.03
CA TYR A 136 1.72 0.84 -1.06
C TYR A 136 1.69 2.29 -0.58
N ARG A 137 2.43 3.15 -1.28
CA ARG A 137 2.23 4.60 -1.26
C ARG A 137 1.04 4.96 -2.13
N VAL A 138 0.07 5.64 -1.55
CA VAL A 138 -1.14 6.08 -2.23
C VAL A 138 -1.00 7.54 -2.61
N ARG A 139 -1.20 7.85 -3.90
CA ARG A 139 -1.33 9.22 -4.38
C ARG A 139 -2.71 9.44 -4.95
N VAL A 140 -3.36 10.50 -4.50
CA VAL A 140 -4.64 10.95 -5.05
C VAL A 140 -4.41 12.28 -5.73
N THR A 141 -4.87 12.41 -6.97
CA THR A 141 -4.83 13.66 -7.71
C THR A 141 -6.23 13.98 -8.22
N ARG A 142 -6.71 15.19 -7.92
CA ARG A 142 -7.95 15.74 -8.48
C ARG A 142 -7.60 16.99 -9.27
N SER A 143 -8.08 17.08 -10.51
CA SER A 143 -8.00 18.29 -11.32
C SER A 143 -9.38 18.92 -11.47
N ASN A 144 -9.48 20.22 -11.23
CA ASN A 144 -10.68 21.02 -11.48
C ASN A 144 -10.30 22.26 -12.32
N GLY A 145 -10.21 22.08 -13.64
CA GLY A 145 -9.63 23.08 -14.52
C GLY A 145 -8.13 23.24 -14.27
N ALA A 146 -7.68 24.43 -13.87
CA ALA A 146 -6.28 24.72 -13.57
C ALA A 146 -5.83 24.29 -12.17
N GLU A 147 -6.78 24.02 -11.26
CA GLU A 147 -6.46 23.64 -9.88
C GLU A 147 -6.20 22.13 -9.77
N VAL A 148 -5.11 21.77 -9.08
CA VAL A 148 -4.72 20.37 -8.83
C VAL A 148 -4.57 20.16 -7.33
N THR A 149 -5.46 19.38 -6.73
CA THR A 149 -5.35 18.95 -5.33
C THR A 149 -4.65 17.59 -5.28
N LYS A 150 -3.71 17.43 -4.36
CA LYS A 150 -2.97 16.18 -4.16
C LYS A 150 -3.05 15.72 -2.71
N LEU A 151 -3.09 14.41 -2.53
CA LEU A 151 -2.90 13.75 -1.24
C LEU A 151 -1.86 12.65 -1.41
N ASP A 152 -1.08 12.46 -0.35
CA ASP A 152 -0.10 11.40 -0.22
C ASP A 152 -0.38 10.63 1.08
N ALA A 153 -0.58 9.33 0.98
CA ALA A 153 -0.88 8.44 2.10
C ALA A 153 -0.13 7.10 1.91
N GLY A 154 -0.25 6.20 2.88
CA GLY A 154 0.26 4.84 2.76
C GLY A 154 -0.75 3.85 3.30
N VAL A 155 -0.77 2.66 2.70
CA VAL A 155 -1.62 1.56 3.09
C VAL A 155 -0.89 0.24 2.91
N GLU A 156 -1.33 -0.75 3.66
CA GLU A 156 -1.08 -2.14 3.35
C GLU A 156 -2.31 -2.74 2.69
N CYS A 157 -2.11 -3.50 1.61
CA CYS A 157 -3.15 -4.30 0.99
C CYS A 157 -2.80 -5.78 1.20
N ALA A 158 -3.70 -6.57 1.79
CA ALA A 158 -3.47 -7.99 2.00
C ALA A 158 -4.79 -8.75 2.16
N GLY A 159 -4.75 -10.08 2.06
CA GLY A 159 -5.97 -10.89 2.11
C GLY A 159 -6.65 -10.94 3.49
N ASP A 160 -5.92 -10.58 4.54
CA ASP A 160 -6.37 -10.50 5.94
C ASP A 160 -6.61 -9.05 6.42
N VAL A 161 -6.45 -8.06 5.54
CA VAL A 161 -6.62 -6.63 5.86
C VAL A 161 -7.92 -6.12 5.24
N MET A 162 -8.57 -5.17 5.93
CA MET A 162 -9.72 -4.46 5.36
C MET A 162 -9.27 -3.54 4.23
N ASN A 163 -9.34 -4.04 2.99
CA ASN A 163 -8.96 -3.30 1.78
C ASN A 163 -10.02 -2.28 1.32
N THR A 164 -10.70 -1.63 2.27
CA THR A 164 -11.62 -0.51 2.00
C THR A 164 -11.02 0.75 2.60
N HIS A 165 -10.53 1.63 1.73
CA HIS A 165 -9.81 2.83 2.13
C HIS A 165 -10.64 4.08 1.86
N VAL A 166 -10.62 5.01 2.80
CA VAL A 166 -11.26 6.33 2.67
C VAL A 166 -10.17 7.39 2.84
N PHE A 167 -10.05 8.27 1.86
CA PHE A 167 -9.09 9.36 1.89
C PHE A 167 -9.80 10.70 1.76
N THR A 168 -9.37 11.66 2.56
CA THR A 168 -9.89 13.03 2.55
C THR A 168 -8.86 13.94 1.89
N LEU A 169 -9.22 14.55 0.76
CA LEU A 169 -8.42 15.62 0.16
C LEU A 169 -8.46 16.86 1.07
N PRO A 170 -7.35 17.61 1.15
CA PRO A 170 -7.27 18.85 1.91
C PRO A 170 -8.21 19.94 1.36
#